data_AF-A0AAV2N1X2-F1
#
_entry.id   AF-A0AAV2N1X2-F1
#
_cell.length_a   1.000
_cell.length_b   1.000
_cell.length_c   1.000
_cell.angle_alpha   90.00
_cell.angle_beta   90.00
_cell.angle_gamma   90.00
#
_symmetry.space_group_name_H-M   'P 1'
#
loop_
_entity.id
_entity.type
_entity.pdbx_description
1 polymer ?
#
loop_
_entity_poly.entity_id
_entity_poly.type
_entity_poly.pdbx_seq_one_letter_code
_entity_poly.pdbx_strand_id
1 'polypeptide(L)'
;MFRTHKFHKLKCVKQNDIPTRSEIQQCLGTLLAQILFNYSHCEMIKQLDSTRSARVLQQSYCRAQNGQLKTDVRTALEKQNILKSNIHHDILALGEEELKRFQAEIEALTQSKLRDEFAEECRMLEAEKRFAIKCNADEIHARYEEYFKSAQQELEEQLQIELVDADAKYKKELQKVVVKTRINTTHDVLRKLRPQMCYIIKSLYDDLELSHRAQREKMIAEFNKIMRKQHVKLDIRIKEVEKKKIEELRVQRHELEIQNVMTIIYILCMERLRSSLEMHTIHKHCEEKIKSLHEFVVKQDDTINTMKKRIIEYRDKNVMLQEKVTAITKEFQKFINFAFDAMPEHADFLLPLDLFSVDSTNKEDSKQEKKMIGKLRKIL
;
A
#
# COMPACT_ATOMS: atom_id res chain seq x y z
N MET A 1 31.53 -51.05 42.01
CA MET A 1 32.65 -51.98 42.30
C MET A 1 32.52 -52.46 43.73
N PHE A 2 31.79 -53.54 43.96
CA PHE A 2 31.66 -54.15 45.28
C PHE A 2 32.69 -55.28 45.41
N ARG A 3 33.59 -55.16 46.40
CA ARG A 3 34.60 -56.18 46.74
C ARG A 3 33.90 -57.35 47.43
N THR A 4 33.76 -58.47 46.71
CA THR A 4 33.31 -59.75 47.27
C THR A 4 34.38 -60.33 48.19
N HIS A 5 34.08 -60.39 49.49
CA HIS A 5 34.87 -61.12 50.47
C HIS A 5 34.64 -62.63 50.28
N LYS A 6 35.69 -63.36 49.90
CA LYS A 6 35.67 -64.82 49.81
C LYS A 6 35.73 -65.41 51.22
N PHE A 7 34.61 -65.93 51.71
CA PHE A 7 34.59 -66.78 52.90
C PHE A 7 35.37 -68.07 52.63
N HIS A 8 36.40 -68.34 53.42
CA HIS A 8 37.10 -69.62 53.44
C HIS A 8 36.18 -70.69 54.04
N LYS A 9 35.97 -71.75 53.27
CA LYS A 9 35.20 -72.93 53.65
C LYS A 9 35.98 -73.70 54.73
N LEU A 10 35.56 -73.60 55.98
CA LEU A 10 36.08 -74.40 57.10
C LEU A 10 35.80 -75.88 56.85
N LYS A 11 36.88 -76.67 56.77
CA LYS A 11 36.84 -78.11 56.59
C LYS A 11 36.55 -78.74 57.96
N CYS A 12 35.30 -79.16 58.17
CA CYS A 12 34.86 -79.81 59.40
C CYS A 12 35.40 -81.26 59.42
N VAL A 13 36.45 -81.51 60.18
CA VAL A 13 36.95 -82.87 60.47
C VAL A 13 36.15 -83.40 61.64
N LYS A 14 35.38 -84.48 61.40
CA LYS A 14 34.75 -85.28 62.45
C LYS A 14 35.83 -86.10 63.15
N GLN A 15 36.21 -85.70 64.34
CA GLN A 15 36.82 -86.57 65.35
C GLN A 15 36.22 -86.18 66.69
N ASN A 16 35.51 -87.11 67.32
CA ASN A 16 34.91 -86.95 68.65
C ASN A 16 35.99 -87.14 69.73
N ASP A 17 37.06 -86.34 69.66
CA ASP A 17 38.09 -86.30 70.70
C ASP A 17 38.10 -84.89 71.30
N ILE A 18 38.08 -84.82 72.64
CA ILE A 18 38.11 -83.56 73.38
C ILE A 18 39.46 -82.89 73.08
N PRO A 19 39.49 -81.66 72.52
CA PRO A 19 40.72 -81.00 72.11
C PRO A 19 41.63 -80.73 73.32
N THR A 20 42.92 -81.01 73.20
CA THR A 20 43.88 -80.84 74.31
C THR A 20 44.21 -79.36 74.56
N ARG A 21 44.66 -79.06 75.78
CA ARG A 21 45.02 -77.68 76.21
C ARG A 21 45.98 -76.98 75.26
N SER A 22 46.94 -77.70 74.70
CA SER A 22 47.91 -77.20 73.72
C SER A 22 47.29 -76.84 72.37
N GLU A 23 46.29 -77.59 71.92
CA GLU A 23 45.59 -77.34 70.65
C GLU A 23 44.71 -76.10 70.72
N ILE A 24 44.04 -75.90 71.87
CA ILE A 24 43.24 -74.70 72.15
C ILE A 24 44.14 -73.45 72.18
N GLN A 25 45.32 -73.56 72.79
CA GLN A 25 46.28 -72.46 72.90
C GLN A 25 46.90 -72.08 71.54
N GLN A 26 47.08 -73.06 70.65
CA GLN A 26 47.62 -72.85 69.30
C GLN A 26 46.59 -72.23 68.34
N CYS A 27 45.30 -72.54 68.50
CA CYS A 27 44.23 -72.01 67.64
C CYS A 27 43.74 -70.61 68.05
N LEU A 28 43.64 -70.32 69.36
CA LEU A 28 43.07 -69.05 69.85
C LEU A 28 44.14 -68.01 70.25
N GLY A 29 45.40 -68.43 70.36
CA GLY A 29 46.48 -67.59 70.87
C GLY A 29 46.54 -67.54 72.40
N THR A 30 47.76 -67.37 72.92
CA THR A 30 48.14 -67.58 74.31
C THR A 30 47.31 -66.75 75.31
N LEU A 31 47.01 -65.49 74.98
CA LEU A 31 46.26 -64.57 75.84
C LEU A 31 44.77 -64.92 75.94
N LEU A 32 44.15 -65.28 74.81
CA LEU A 32 42.71 -65.56 74.74
C LEU A 32 42.39 -66.93 75.35
N ALA A 33 43.25 -67.93 75.12
CA ALA A 33 43.15 -69.23 75.76
C ALA A 33 43.29 -69.15 77.29
N GLN A 34 44.15 -68.27 77.81
CA GLN A 34 44.34 -68.08 79.26
C GLN A 34 43.10 -67.48 79.93
N ILE A 35 42.43 -66.51 79.30
CA ILE A 35 41.17 -65.95 79.81
C ILE A 35 40.08 -67.02 79.83
N LEU A 36 40.02 -67.85 78.78
CA LEU A 36 39.04 -68.92 78.66
C LEU A 36 39.23 -69.98 79.75
N PHE A 37 40.47 -70.37 80.06
CA PHE A 37 40.76 -71.28 81.18
C PHE A 37 40.47 -70.67 82.55
N ASN A 38 40.74 -69.37 82.75
CA ASN A 38 40.51 -68.70 84.03
C ASN A 38 39.02 -68.54 84.38
N TYR A 39 38.12 -68.55 83.39
CA TYR A 39 36.67 -68.46 83.57
C TYR A 39 35.94 -69.80 83.38
N SER A 40 36.67 -70.89 83.17
CA SER A 40 36.10 -72.23 82.99
C SER A 40 35.95 -73.00 84.30
N HIS A 41 34.95 -73.87 84.37
CA HIS A 41 34.66 -74.70 85.55
C HIS A 41 35.81 -75.69 85.84
N CYS A 42 36.20 -75.85 87.12
CA CYS A 42 37.39 -76.63 87.53
C CYS A 42 37.40 -78.10 87.05
N GLU A 43 36.24 -78.71 86.82
CA GLU A 43 36.12 -80.08 86.29
C GLU A 43 36.44 -80.20 84.80
N MET A 44 36.15 -79.15 84.00
CA MET A 44 36.49 -79.12 82.57
C MET A 44 38.00 -79.01 82.36
N ILE A 45 38.72 -78.32 83.26
CA ILE A 45 40.18 -78.18 83.20
C ILE A 45 40.87 -79.52 83.51
N LYS A 46 40.34 -80.31 84.45
CA LYS A 46 40.87 -81.65 84.79
C LYS A 46 40.74 -82.68 83.68
N GLN A 47 39.76 -82.53 82.77
CA GLN A 47 39.58 -83.43 81.62
C GLN A 47 40.54 -83.13 80.47
N LEU A 48 41.13 -81.93 80.42
CA LEU A 48 42.06 -81.50 79.37
C LEU A 48 43.52 -81.94 79.59
N ASP A 49 43.86 -82.38 80.82
CA ASP A 49 45.22 -82.75 81.24
C ASP A 49 45.47 -84.28 81.30
N SER A 50 44.58 -85.11 80.74
CA SER A 50 44.73 -86.57 80.82
C SER A 50 44.94 -87.22 79.45
N THR A 51 46.14 -87.73 79.19
CA THR A 51 46.31 -88.90 78.31
C THR A 51 47.52 -89.78 78.65
N ARG A 52 47.21 -91.07 78.89
CA ARG A 52 47.88 -92.30 78.41
C ARG A 52 49.07 -92.91 79.19
N SER A 53 48.83 -94.11 79.75
CA SER A 53 49.74 -95.28 79.77
C SER A 53 48.92 -96.53 80.17
N ALA A 54 48.57 -97.46 79.28
CA ALA A 54 49.33 -98.60 78.74
C ALA A 54 49.36 -99.87 79.65
N ARG A 55 48.71 -100.92 79.12
CA ARG A 55 49.07 -102.36 79.10
C ARG A 55 48.77 -103.28 80.32
N VAL A 56 47.97 -104.31 79.97
CA VAL A 56 48.15 -105.76 80.26
C VAL A 56 47.84 -106.18 81.72
N LEU A 57 46.89 -107.08 82.03
CA LEU A 57 46.93 -108.52 81.74
C LEU A 57 45.54 -109.16 81.82
N GLN A 58 45.41 -110.22 81.05
CA GLN A 58 44.25 -111.02 80.64
C GLN A 58 43.95 -112.19 81.61
N GLN A 59 42.67 -112.62 81.65
CA GLN A 59 42.11 -113.95 82.08
C GLN A 59 42.16 -114.31 83.59
N SER A 60 41.20 -115.00 84.23
CA SER A 60 40.03 -115.80 83.81
C SER A 60 39.15 -116.23 85.03
N TYR A 61 37.83 -116.30 84.82
CA TYR A 61 36.74 -117.21 85.30
C TYR A 61 36.82 -118.16 86.54
N CYS A 62 35.63 -118.25 87.20
CA CYS A 62 34.96 -119.40 87.90
C CYS A 62 35.51 -119.90 89.26
N ARG A 63 34.78 -120.52 90.20
CA ARG A 63 33.36 -120.72 90.61
C ARG A 63 33.42 -121.52 91.95
N ALA A 64 32.52 -121.20 92.89
CA ALA A 64 31.94 -121.97 94.03
C ALA A 64 32.51 -123.32 94.53
N GLN A 65 32.57 -123.52 95.87
CA GLN A 65 31.61 -124.31 96.70
C GLN A 65 32.20 -124.76 98.06
N ASN A 66 31.35 -124.72 99.10
CA ASN A 66 31.12 -125.64 100.24
C ASN A 66 32.29 -126.54 100.73
N GLY A 67 32.67 -126.61 102.00
CA GLY A 67 31.89 -126.77 103.23
C GLY A 67 32.03 -128.21 103.75
N GLN A 68 32.58 -128.44 104.95
CA GLN A 68 32.31 -129.67 105.73
C GLN A 68 32.76 -129.55 107.20
N LEU A 69 31.82 -129.82 108.11
CA LEU A 69 32.00 -130.10 109.54
C LEU A 69 32.59 -131.50 109.79
N LYS A 70 33.23 -131.68 110.95
CA LYS A 70 33.35 -132.97 111.66
C LYS A 70 33.19 -132.77 113.17
N THR A 71 32.36 -133.64 113.74
CA THR A 71 31.86 -133.73 115.12
C THR A 71 32.61 -134.81 115.91
N ASP A 72 32.67 -134.68 117.24
CA ASP A 72 32.60 -135.76 118.26
C ASP A 72 32.80 -135.12 119.67
N VAL A 73 32.21 -135.51 120.81
CA VAL A 73 31.15 -136.43 121.27
C VAL A 73 30.99 -136.18 122.80
N ARG A 74 29.83 -136.58 123.38
CA ARG A 74 29.39 -136.64 124.82
C ARG A 74 28.63 -135.41 125.35
N THR A 75 27.50 -135.50 126.04
CA THR A 75 26.75 -136.65 126.63
C THR A 75 25.26 -136.28 126.79
N ALA A 76 24.45 -137.32 126.98
CA ALA A 76 22.99 -137.38 127.05
C ALA A 76 22.26 -136.44 128.03
N LEU A 77 21.23 -135.74 127.53
CA LEU A 77 19.84 -135.66 128.05
C LEU A 77 19.16 -134.35 127.57
N GLU A 78 18.70 -134.24 126.31
CA GLU A 78 17.77 -133.16 125.87
C GLU A 78 17.34 -133.38 124.38
N LYS A 79 16.29 -134.17 124.15
CA LYS A 79 15.87 -134.64 122.80
C LYS A 79 14.55 -134.02 122.27
N GLN A 80 14.10 -132.86 122.76
CA GLN A 80 12.81 -132.26 122.33
C GLN A 80 12.89 -130.86 121.68
N ASN A 81 13.97 -130.10 121.85
CA ASN A 81 14.05 -128.70 121.38
C ASN A 81 14.62 -128.51 119.96
N ILE A 82 15.27 -129.53 119.38
CA ILE A 82 16.02 -129.38 118.12
C ILE A 82 15.13 -129.49 116.87
N LEU A 83 14.04 -130.27 116.91
CA LEU A 83 13.16 -130.45 115.75
C LEU A 83 12.34 -129.18 115.41
N LYS A 84 12.02 -128.38 116.43
CA LYS A 84 11.25 -127.12 116.26
C LYS A 84 12.11 -126.02 115.62
N SER A 85 13.39 -125.93 115.98
CA SER A 85 14.33 -124.92 115.46
C SER A 85 14.59 -125.05 113.96
N ASN A 86 14.67 -126.28 113.43
CA ASN A 86 14.99 -126.49 112.01
C ASN A 86 13.81 -126.12 111.09
N ILE A 87 12.58 -126.39 111.50
CA ILE A 87 11.38 -126.00 110.73
C ILE A 87 11.21 -124.48 110.69
N HIS A 88 11.55 -123.77 111.77
CA HIS A 88 11.52 -122.30 111.78
C HIS A 88 12.60 -121.68 110.90
N HIS A 89 13.77 -122.31 110.77
CA HIS A 89 14.84 -121.85 109.90
C HIS A 89 14.47 -121.93 108.42
N ASP A 90 13.89 -123.04 107.98
CA ASP A 90 13.51 -123.23 106.56
C ASP A 90 12.37 -122.30 106.12
N ILE A 91 11.39 -122.04 106.99
CA ILE A 91 10.31 -121.08 106.72
C ILE A 91 10.85 -119.65 106.61
N LEU A 92 11.83 -119.29 107.44
CA LEU A 92 12.48 -117.97 107.38
C LEU A 92 13.31 -117.82 106.11
N ALA A 93 14.04 -118.86 105.69
CA ALA A 93 14.82 -118.84 104.46
C ALA A 93 13.94 -118.72 103.20
N LEU A 94 12.81 -119.44 103.14
CA LEU A 94 11.80 -119.29 102.08
C LEU A 94 11.18 -117.88 102.09
N GLY A 95 10.87 -117.35 103.28
CA GLY A 95 10.39 -115.98 103.42
C GLY A 95 11.42 -114.94 102.94
N GLU A 96 12.71 -115.15 103.21
CA GLU A 96 13.78 -114.25 102.78
C GLU A 96 14.05 -114.34 101.28
N GLU A 97 13.99 -115.53 100.68
CA GLU A 97 14.13 -115.70 99.23
C GLU A 97 12.96 -115.09 98.47
N GLU A 98 11.73 -115.29 98.95
CA GLU A 98 10.54 -114.69 98.35
C GLU A 98 10.52 -113.17 98.53
N LEU A 99 10.96 -112.65 99.69
CA LEU A 99 11.14 -111.22 99.93
C LEU A 99 12.17 -110.62 98.96
N LYS A 100 13.32 -111.28 98.75
CA LYS A 100 14.34 -110.82 97.78
C LYS A 100 13.82 -110.84 96.35
N ARG A 101 13.01 -111.83 95.98
CA ARG A 101 12.39 -111.89 94.65
C ARG A 101 11.38 -110.76 94.45
N PHE A 102 10.48 -110.55 95.42
CA PHE A 102 9.55 -109.41 95.39
C PHE A 102 10.27 -108.07 95.37
N GLN A 103 11.36 -107.92 96.13
CA GLN A 103 12.16 -106.71 96.15
C GLN A 103 12.82 -106.46 94.79
N ALA A 104 13.43 -107.47 94.17
CA ALA A 104 14.02 -107.37 92.84
C ALA A 104 12.97 -107.07 91.75
N GLU A 105 11.76 -107.64 91.86
CA GLU A 105 10.65 -107.37 90.94
C GLU A 105 10.11 -105.94 91.10
N ILE A 106 9.96 -105.47 92.33
CA ILE A 106 9.58 -104.08 92.62
C ILE A 106 10.67 -103.11 92.13
N GLU A 107 11.95 -103.40 92.36
CA GLU A 107 13.08 -102.59 91.87
C GLU A 107 13.16 -102.58 90.34
N ALA A 108 12.96 -103.71 89.68
CA ALA A 108 12.95 -103.79 88.22
C ALA A 108 11.75 -103.04 87.62
N LEU A 109 10.56 -103.18 88.21
CA LEU A 109 9.35 -102.47 87.79
C LEU A 109 9.48 -100.96 87.98
N THR A 110 10.01 -100.52 89.13
CA THR A 110 10.24 -99.10 89.41
C THR A 110 11.31 -98.52 88.50
N GLN A 111 12.43 -99.22 88.25
CA GLN A 111 13.44 -98.78 87.28
C GLN A 111 12.91 -98.75 85.84
N SER A 112 12.04 -99.69 85.45
CA SER A 112 11.40 -99.65 84.13
C SER A 112 10.50 -98.43 84.00
N LYS A 113 9.60 -98.20 84.97
CA LYS A 113 8.72 -97.02 84.99
C LYS A 113 9.50 -95.72 84.95
N LEU A 114 10.56 -95.61 85.75
CA LEU A 114 11.38 -94.40 85.82
C LEU A 114 12.17 -94.17 84.51
N ARG A 115 12.60 -95.23 83.82
CA ARG A 115 13.17 -95.13 82.46
C ARG A 115 12.14 -94.70 81.43
N ASP A 116 10.93 -95.24 81.50
CA ASP A 116 9.84 -94.92 80.57
C ASP A 116 9.37 -93.46 80.75
N GLU A 117 9.19 -93.01 82.00
CA GLU A 117 8.91 -91.63 82.37
C GLU A 117 10.01 -90.68 81.88
N PHE A 118 11.28 -91.02 82.13
CA PHE A 118 12.42 -90.22 81.65
C PHE A 118 12.47 -90.15 80.12
N ALA A 119 12.19 -91.25 79.42
CA ALA A 119 12.16 -91.28 77.96
C ALA A 119 10.97 -90.48 77.39
N GLU A 120 9.82 -90.49 78.07
CA GLU A 120 8.67 -89.67 77.72
C GLU A 120 8.96 -88.18 77.91
N GLU A 121 9.57 -87.80 79.02
CA GLU A 121 9.96 -86.42 79.30
C GLU A 121 11.03 -85.92 78.30
N CYS A 122 11.99 -86.77 77.92
CA CYS A 122 12.93 -86.46 76.83
C CYS A 122 12.21 -86.22 75.50
N ARG A 123 11.21 -87.06 75.14
CA ARG A 123 10.42 -86.88 73.92
C ARG A 123 9.59 -85.60 73.96
N MET A 124 8.99 -85.27 75.10
CA MET A 124 8.25 -84.01 75.26
C MET A 124 9.16 -82.80 75.08
N LEU A 125 10.33 -82.80 75.74
CA LEU A 125 11.28 -81.69 75.65
C LEU A 125 11.84 -81.52 74.23
N GLU A 126 12.07 -82.63 73.50
CA GLU A 126 12.40 -82.57 72.08
C GLU A 126 11.26 -81.98 71.23
N ALA A 127 10.01 -82.38 71.50
CA ALA A 127 8.85 -81.86 70.78
C ALA A 127 8.64 -80.35 71.06
N GLU A 128 8.79 -79.93 72.30
CA GLU A 128 8.71 -78.52 72.70
C GLU A 128 9.82 -77.69 72.04
N LYS A 129 11.06 -78.20 72.01
CA LYS A 129 12.15 -77.55 71.27
C LYS A 129 11.84 -77.40 69.78
N ARG A 130 11.29 -78.44 69.14
CA ARG A 130 10.89 -78.39 67.72
C ARG A 130 9.76 -77.39 67.50
N PHE A 131 8.79 -77.34 68.41
CA PHE A 131 7.69 -76.40 68.35
C PHE A 131 8.18 -74.95 68.50
N ALA A 132 9.04 -74.66 69.48
CA ALA A 132 9.63 -73.33 69.67
C ALA A 132 10.46 -72.88 68.45
N ILE A 133 11.26 -73.78 67.86
CA ILE A 133 12.00 -73.49 66.62
C ILE A 133 11.04 -73.16 65.48
N LYS A 134 9.96 -73.93 65.32
CA LYS A 134 8.96 -73.70 64.27
C LYS A 134 8.27 -72.35 64.45
N CYS A 135 7.77 -72.06 65.65
CA CYS A 135 7.11 -70.77 65.94
C CYS A 135 8.04 -69.59 65.68
N ASN A 136 9.31 -69.67 66.09
CA ASN A 136 10.28 -68.62 65.82
C ASN A 136 10.57 -68.48 64.31
N ALA A 137 10.67 -69.59 63.57
CA ALA A 137 10.83 -69.55 62.11
C ALA A 137 9.62 -68.91 61.42
N ASP A 138 8.40 -69.25 61.84
CA ASP A 138 7.16 -68.69 61.31
C ASP A 138 7.06 -67.18 61.63
N GLU A 139 7.44 -66.75 62.84
CA GLU A 139 7.48 -65.33 63.22
C GLU A 139 8.50 -64.54 62.38
N ILE A 140 9.71 -65.11 62.18
CA ILE A 140 10.73 -64.51 61.33
C ILE A 140 10.22 -64.39 59.88
N HIS A 141 9.58 -65.44 59.36
CA HIS A 141 9.00 -65.43 58.02
C HIS A 141 7.92 -64.36 57.87
N ALA A 142 7.01 -64.24 58.84
CA ALA A 142 5.96 -63.22 58.83
C ALA A 142 6.56 -61.79 58.81
N ARG A 143 7.57 -61.53 59.65
CA ARG A 143 8.25 -60.22 59.67
C ARG A 143 8.93 -59.89 58.34
N TYR A 144 9.60 -60.86 57.72
CA TYR A 144 10.23 -60.63 56.42
C TYR A 144 9.19 -60.47 55.31
N GLU A 145 8.07 -61.20 55.35
CA GLU A 145 7.00 -61.06 54.37
C GLU A 145 6.35 -59.67 54.43
N GLU A 146 6.09 -59.15 55.64
CA GLU A 146 5.63 -57.77 55.83
C GLU A 146 6.66 -56.74 55.31
N TYR A 147 7.94 -56.96 55.58
CA TYR A 147 9.01 -56.11 55.06
C TYR A 147 9.05 -56.14 53.53
N PHE A 148 8.94 -57.30 52.90
CA PHE A 148 8.90 -57.43 51.44
C PHE A 148 7.68 -56.74 50.84
N LYS A 149 6.49 -56.90 51.44
CA LYS A 149 5.28 -56.21 51.00
C LYS A 149 5.44 -54.69 51.10
N SER A 150 5.96 -54.21 52.22
CA SER A 150 6.20 -52.77 52.43
C SER A 150 7.21 -52.21 51.42
N ALA A 151 8.33 -52.91 51.21
CA ALA A 151 9.35 -52.51 50.25
C ALA A 151 8.84 -52.55 48.80
N GLN A 152 8.00 -53.52 48.46
CA GLN A 152 7.37 -53.60 47.13
C GLN A 152 6.41 -52.43 46.91
N GLN A 153 5.59 -52.09 47.90
CA GLN A 153 4.66 -50.97 47.82
C GLN A 153 5.41 -49.63 47.73
N GLU A 154 6.46 -49.42 48.53
CA GLU A 154 7.29 -48.21 48.46
C GLU A 154 7.96 -48.08 47.09
N LEU A 155 8.46 -49.17 46.52
CA LEU A 155 9.02 -49.18 45.18
C LEU A 155 7.95 -48.83 44.13
N GLU A 156 6.74 -49.40 44.23
CA GLU A 156 5.64 -49.13 43.30
C GLU A 156 5.20 -47.66 43.35
N GLU A 157 5.09 -47.09 44.55
CA GLU A 157 4.78 -45.67 44.75
C GLU A 157 5.88 -44.75 44.15
N GLN A 158 7.16 -45.05 44.40
CA GLN A 158 8.27 -44.31 43.82
C GLN A 158 8.28 -44.39 42.30
N LEU A 159 8.07 -45.59 41.74
CA LEU A 159 8.03 -45.80 40.30
C LEU A 159 6.89 -45.03 39.67
N GLN A 160 5.73 -44.98 40.32
CA GLN A 160 4.57 -44.24 39.83
C GLN A 160 4.79 -42.72 39.87
N ILE A 161 5.44 -42.19 40.91
CA ILE A 161 5.84 -40.78 40.98
C ILE A 161 6.82 -40.46 39.85
N GLU A 162 7.88 -41.25 39.67
CA GLU A 162 8.88 -41.04 38.62
C GLU A 162 8.25 -41.10 37.21
N LEU A 163 7.29 -42.00 37.00
CA LEU A 163 6.61 -42.17 35.72
C LEU A 163 5.72 -40.97 35.39
N VAL A 164 4.99 -40.43 36.38
CA VAL A 164 4.20 -39.19 36.24
C VAL A 164 5.11 -37.99 35.97
N ASP A 165 6.24 -37.89 36.68
CA ASP A 165 7.21 -36.80 36.51
C ASP A 165 7.88 -36.84 35.12
N ALA A 166 8.24 -38.03 34.65
CA ALA A 166 8.79 -38.26 33.31
C ALA A 166 7.76 -37.92 32.22
N ASP A 167 6.50 -38.34 32.37
CA ASP A 167 5.41 -38.03 31.44
C ASP A 167 5.12 -36.51 31.40
N ALA A 168 5.12 -35.84 32.55
CA ALA A 168 4.96 -34.38 32.62
C ALA A 168 6.11 -33.64 31.91
N LYS A 169 7.37 -34.06 32.12
CA LYS A 169 8.55 -33.50 31.41
C LYS A 169 8.45 -33.73 29.92
N TYR A 170 8.07 -34.95 29.49
CA TYR A 170 7.89 -35.29 28.09
C TYR A 170 6.80 -34.46 27.43
N LYS A 171 5.62 -34.33 28.06
CA LYS A 171 4.51 -33.49 27.56
C LYS A 171 4.93 -32.02 27.41
N LYS A 172 5.67 -31.47 28.37
CA LYS A 172 6.18 -30.09 28.31
C LYS A 172 7.14 -29.89 27.14
N GLU A 173 8.09 -30.81 26.92
CA GLU A 173 9.01 -30.72 25.79
C GLU A 173 8.30 -30.93 24.45
N LEU A 174 7.37 -31.89 24.37
CA LEU A 174 6.54 -32.10 23.19
C LEU A 174 5.75 -30.82 22.84
N GLN A 175 5.14 -30.17 23.83
CA GLN A 175 4.41 -28.92 23.62
C GLN A 175 5.33 -27.79 23.12
N LYS A 176 6.54 -27.65 23.69
CA LYS A 176 7.53 -26.67 23.21
C LYS A 176 7.91 -26.93 21.74
N VAL A 177 8.18 -28.19 21.38
CA VAL A 177 8.54 -28.57 20.00
C VAL A 177 7.37 -28.29 19.05
N VAL A 178 6.15 -28.65 19.43
CA VAL A 178 4.93 -28.40 18.63
C VAL A 178 4.72 -26.90 18.41
N VAL A 179 4.81 -26.09 19.46
CA VAL A 179 4.65 -24.62 19.36
C VAL A 179 5.74 -24.02 18.48
N LYS A 180 7.01 -24.39 18.70
CA LYS A 180 8.14 -23.90 17.89
C LYS A 180 7.98 -24.26 16.42
N THR A 181 7.56 -25.50 16.14
CA THR A 181 7.34 -25.99 14.76
C THR A 181 6.19 -25.22 14.10
N ARG A 182 5.07 -25.01 14.80
CA ARG A 182 3.95 -24.19 14.30
C ARG A 182 4.39 -22.76 13.98
N ILE A 183 5.13 -22.10 14.87
CA ILE A 183 5.63 -20.74 14.65
C ILE A 183 6.53 -20.70 13.40
N ASN A 184 7.47 -21.63 13.30
CA ASN A 184 8.40 -21.70 12.16
C ASN A 184 7.67 -21.94 10.84
N THR A 185 6.73 -22.89 10.80
CA THR A 185 5.94 -23.19 9.60
C THR A 185 5.11 -21.98 9.17
N THR A 186 4.41 -21.32 10.10
CA THR A 186 3.64 -20.11 9.80
C THR A 186 4.52 -18.99 9.27
N HIS A 187 5.68 -18.77 9.89
CA HIS A 187 6.62 -17.74 9.44
C HIS A 187 7.15 -18.02 8.03
N ASP A 188 7.48 -19.27 7.71
CA ASP A 188 7.97 -19.64 6.38
C ASP A 188 6.89 -19.54 5.30
N VAL A 189 5.65 -19.92 5.62
CA VAL A 189 4.49 -19.72 4.72
C VAL A 189 4.27 -18.24 4.46
N LEU A 190 4.26 -17.40 5.51
CA LEU A 190 4.10 -15.95 5.36
C LEU A 190 5.26 -15.31 4.60
N ARG A 191 6.50 -15.77 4.82
CA ARG A 191 7.69 -15.33 4.07
C ARG A 191 7.56 -15.60 2.58
N LYS A 192 6.96 -16.73 2.18
CA LYS A 192 6.73 -17.08 0.76
C LYS A 192 5.52 -16.38 0.16
N LEU A 193 4.44 -16.20 0.92
CA LEU A 193 3.21 -15.55 0.45
C LEU A 193 3.37 -14.04 0.29
N ARG A 194 4.09 -13.37 1.20
CA ARG A 194 4.19 -11.89 1.20
C ARG A 194 4.71 -11.32 -0.13
N PRO A 195 5.80 -11.83 -0.73
CA PRO A 195 6.25 -11.36 -2.04
C PRO A 195 5.22 -11.58 -3.16
N GLN A 196 4.51 -12.72 -3.15
CA GLN A 196 3.47 -13.00 -4.14
C GLN A 196 2.29 -12.04 -3.99
N MET A 197 1.85 -11.77 -2.76
CA MET A 197 0.81 -10.77 -2.49
C MET A 197 1.25 -9.38 -2.94
N CYS A 198 2.48 -8.96 -2.62
CA CYS A 198 3.01 -7.68 -3.07
C CYS A 198 3.06 -7.58 -4.59
N TYR A 199 3.45 -8.66 -5.28
CA TYR A 199 3.46 -8.71 -6.74
C TYR A 199 2.05 -8.57 -7.33
N ILE A 200 1.07 -9.33 -6.83
CA ILE A 200 -0.33 -9.27 -7.29
C ILE A 200 -0.93 -7.89 -7.02
N ILE A 201 -0.71 -7.33 -5.82
CA ILE A 201 -1.20 -5.99 -5.49
C ILE A 201 -0.59 -4.97 -6.46
N LYS A 202 0.72 -5.03 -6.69
CA LYS A 202 1.40 -4.12 -7.61
C LYS A 202 0.88 -4.25 -9.05
N SER A 203 0.73 -5.47 -9.57
CA SER A 203 0.22 -5.68 -10.93
C SER A 203 -1.20 -5.15 -11.08
N LEU A 204 -2.07 -5.38 -10.08
CA LEU A 204 -3.43 -4.86 -10.10
C LEU A 204 -3.47 -3.33 -10.09
N TYR A 205 -2.60 -2.68 -9.30
CA TYR A 205 -2.48 -1.22 -9.30
C TYR A 205 -1.95 -0.68 -10.62
N ASP A 206 -0.92 -1.30 -11.19
CA ASP A 206 -0.34 -0.91 -12.48
C ASP A 206 -1.38 -1.04 -13.61
N ASP A 207 -2.14 -2.14 -13.65
CA ASP A 207 -3.22 -2.38 -14.61
C ASP A 207 -4.36 -1.35 -14.47
N LEU A 208 -4.75 -1.05 -13.22
CA LEU A 208 -5.76 -0.04 -12.93
C LEU A 208 -5.32 1.35 -13.38
N GLU A 209 -4.06 1.72 -13.10
CA GLU A 209 -3.51 3.00 -13.49
C GLU A 209 -3.43 3.14 -15.02
N LEU A 210 -2.96 2.08 -15.71
CA LEU A 210 -2.93 2.04 -17.18
C LEU A 210 -4.33 2.19 -17.78
N SER A 211 -5.33 1.48 -17.24
CA SER A 211 -6.72 1.58 -17.67
C SER A 211 -7.26 3.01 -17.50
N HIS A 212 -7.04 3.63 -16.34
CA HIS A 212 -7.45 5.01 -16.10
C HIS A 212 -6.74 6.03 -16.99
N ARG A 213 -5.43 5.85 -17.26
CA ARG A 213 -4.69 6.70 -18.19
C ARG A 213 -5.27 6.60 -19.60
N ALA A 214 -5.49 5.38 -20.10
CA ALA A 214 -6.11 5.15 -21.40
C ALA A 214 -7.51 5.75 -21.51
N GLN A 215 -8.33 5.63 -20.45
CA GLN A 215 -9.66 6.24 -20.42
C GLN A 215 -9.59 7.78 -20.46
N ARG A 216 -8.66 8.38 -19.71
CA ARG A 216 -8.45 9.84 -19.72
C ARG A 216 -8.00 10.33 -21.08
N GLU A 217 -7.05 9.65 -21.71
CA GLU A 217 -6.58 9.98 -23.06
C GLU A 217 -7.70 9.86 -24.09
N LYS A 218 -8.52 8.81 -24.00
CA LYS A 218 -9.72 8.64 -24.85
C LYS A 218 -10.71 9.79 -24.67
N MET A 219 -10.99 10.21 -23.43
CA MET A 219 -11.86 11.37 -23.16
C MET A 219 -11.30 12.66 -23.74
N ILE A 220 -9.99 12.91 -23.60
CA ILE A 220 -9.32 14.09 -24.18
C ILE A 220 -9.43 14.06 -25.70
N ALA A 221 -9.19 12.90 -26.33
CA ALA A 221 -9.29 12.74 -27.78
C ALA A 221 -10.73 13.02 -28.29
N GLU A 222 -11.74 12.46 -27.63
CA GLU A 222 -13.15 12.71 -27.97
C GLU A 222 -13.53 14.18 -27.75
N PHE A 223 -13.11 14.78 -26.64
CA PHE A 223 -13.33 16.20 -26.38
C PHE A 223 -12.70 17.07 -27.47
N ASN A 224 -11.44 16.83 -27.82
CA ASN A 224 -10.75 17.57 -28.87
C ASN A 224 -11.42 17.41 -30.24
N LYS A 225 -11.96 16.22 -30.54
CA LYS A 225 -12.73 15.97 -31.76
C LYS A 225 -14.03 16.79 -31.78
N ILE A 226 -14.75 16.85 -30.65
CA ILE A 226 -15.95 17.67 -30.51
C ILE A 226 -15.60 19.15 -30.68
N MET A 227 -14.56 19.64 -29.99
CA MET A 227 -14.13 21.03 -30.06
C MET A 227 -13.72 21.44 -31.48
N ARG A 228 -12.92 20.63 -32.18
CA ARG A 228 -12.55 20.89 -33.58
C ARG A 228 -13.80 20.99 -34.47
N LYS A 229 -14.77 20.10 -34.31
CA LYS A 229 -16.03 20.14 -35.06
C LYS A 229 -16.83 21.42 -34.76
N GLN A 230 -16.85 21.89 -33.52
CA GLN A 230 -17.52 23.13 -33.14
C GLN A 230 -16.81 24.36 -33.71
N HIS A 231 -15.48 24.42 -33.65
CA HIS A 231 -14.72 25.51 -34.26
C HIS A 231 -14.97 25.62 -35.76
N VAL A 232 -14.93 24.50 -36.50
CA VAL A 232 -15.23 24.51 -37.93
C VAL A 232 -16.66 25.02 -38.21
N LYS A 233 -17.65 24.62 -37.40
CA LYS A 233 -19.03 25.14 -37.54
C LYS A 233 -19.11 26.64 -37.27
N LEU A 234 -18.42 27.12 -36.25
CA LEU A 234 -18.37 28.55 -35.92
C LEU A 234 -17.69 29.36 -37.03
N ASP A 235 -16.56 28.88 -37.56
CA ASP A 235 -15.84 29.55 -38.65
C ASP A 235 -16.69 29.66 -39.91
N ILE A 236 -17.43 28.61 -40.27
CA ILE A 236 -18.39 28.66 -41.40
C ILE A 236 -19.44 29.74 -41.14
N ARG A 237 -20.00 29.78 -39.93
CA ARG A 237 -21.04 30.76 -39.55
C ARG A 237 -20.50 32.19 -39.56
N ILE A 238 -19.28 32.41 -39.06
CA ILE A 238 -18.61 33.72 -39.09
C ILE A 238 -18.45 34.18 -40.53
N LYS A 239 -17.90 33.32 -41.41
CA LYS A 239 -17.72 33.64 -42.84
C LYS A 239 -19.05 33.95 -43.54
N GLU A 240 -20.11 33.24 -43.22
CA GLU A 240 -21.45 33.52 -43.76
C GLU A 240 -21.97 34.90 -43.32
N VAL A 241 -21.79 35.25 -42.04
CA VAL A 241 -22.19 36.57 -41.51
C VAL A 241 -21.34 37.68 -42.12
N GLU A 242 -20.02 37.51 -42.21
CA GLU A 242 -19.12 38.45 -42.86
C GLU A 242 -19.50 38.69 -44.33
N LYS A 243 -19.77 37.60 -45.08
CA LYS A 243 -20.20 37.71 -46.48
C LYS A 243 -21.50 38.49 -46.61
N LYS A 244 -22.51 38.19 -45.76
CA LYS A 244 -23.77 38.95 -45.74
C LYS A 244 -23.53 40.41 -45.43
N LYS A 245 -22.66 40.71 -44.46
CA LYS A 245 -22.40 42.09 -44.04
C LYS A 245 -21.67 42.90 -45.10
N ILE A 246 -20.70 42.29 -45.79
CA ILE A 246 -20.01 42.91 -46.93
C ILE A 246 -21.01 43.23 -48.04
N GLU A 247 -21.95 42.32 -48.32
CA GLU A 247 -22.95 42.55 -49.37
C GLU A 247 -23.94 43.66 -48.99
N GLU A 248 -24.43 43.69 -47.74
CA GLU A 248 -25.24 44.79 -47.22
C GLU A 248 -24.52 46.15 -47.36
N LEU A 249 -23.23 46.21 -46.99
CA LEU A 249 -22.44 47.43 -47.10
C LEU A 249 -22.24 47.86 -48.55
N ARG A 250 -22.09 46.92 -49.49
CA ARG A 250 -22.01 47.24 -50.93
C ARG A 250 -23.31 47.86 -51.44
N VAL A 251 -24.45 47.28 -51.06
CA VAL A 251 -25.77 47.82 -51.42
C VAL A 251 -25.94 49.24 -50.85
N GLN A 252 -25.65 49.43 -49.56
CA GLN A 252 -25.73 50.75 -48.91
C GLN A 252 -24.80 51.78 -49.56
N ARG A 253 -23.57 51.38 -49.89
CA ARG A 253 -22.63 52.26 -50.60
C ARG A 253 -23.17 52.68 -51.96
N HIS A 254 -23.68 51.73 -52.73
CA HIS A 254 -24.22 52.02 -54.05
C HIS A 254 -25.45 52.94 -53.98
N GLU A 255 -26.33 52.72 -53.00
CA GLU A 255 -27.48 53.59 -52.75
C GLU A 255 -27.05 55.03 -52.43
N LEU A 256 -26.05 55.20 -51.56
CA LEU A 256 -25.49 56.52 -51.24
C LEU A 256 -24.82 57.18 -52.46
N GLU A 257 -24.10 56.41 -53.28
CA GLU A 257 -23.51 56.90 -54.53
C GLU A 257 -24.58 57.39 -55.50
N ILE A 258 -25.68 56.64 -55.68
CA ILE A 258 -26.82 57.06 -56.51
C ILE A 258 -27.47 58.32 -55.94
N GLN A 259 -27.72 58.38 -54.63
CA GLN A 259 -28.28 59.55 -53.97
C GLN A 259 -27.39 60.79 -54.19
N ASN A 260 -26.08 60.66 -54.03
CA ASN A 260 -25.13 61.75 -54.29
C ASN A 260 -25.17 62.23 -55.74
N VAL A 261 -25.15 61.30 -56.71
CA VAL A 261 -25.27 61.64 -58.14
C VAL A 261 -26.59 62.36 -58.41
N MET A 262 -27.70 61.88 -57.84
CA MET A 262 -29.00 62.50 -57.97
C MET A 262 -29.02 63.92 -57.40
N THR A 263 -28.41 64.14 -56.22
CA THR A 263 -28.26 65.48 -55.62
C THR A 263 -27.43 66.40 -56.52
N ILE A 264 -26.32 65.93 -57.09
CA ILE A 264 -25.51 66.73 -58.02
C ILE A 264 -26.31 67.10 -59.27
N ILE A 265 -27.03 66.15 -59.87
CA ILE A 265 -27.88 66.40 -61.04
C ILE A 265 -28.97 67.42 -60.69
N TYR A 266 -29.61 67.29 -59.53
CA TYR A 266 -30.63 68.23 -59.07
C TYR A 266 -30.05 69.65 -58.95
N ILE A 267 -28.90 69.80 -58.29
CA ILE A 267 -28.22 71.10 -58.17
C ILE A 267 -27.88 71.67 -59.55
N LEU A 268 -27.32 70.86 -60.45
CA LEU A 268 -26.97 71.29 -61.81
C LEU A 268 -28.20 71.77 -62.59
N CYS A 269 -29.33 71.06 -62.48
CA CYS A 269 -30.58 71.45 -63.13
C CYS A 269 -31.11 72.78 -62.56
N MET A 270 -31.10 72.94 -61.24
CA MET A 270 -31.53 74.18 -60.59
C MET A 270 -30.64 75.37 -60.97
N GLU A 271 -29.33 75.16 -61.01
CA GLU A 271 -28.35 76.17 -61.46
C GLU A 271 -28.54 76.55 -62.92
N ARG A 272 -28.82 75.57 -63.80
CA ARG A 272 -29.12 75.83 -65.21
C ARG A 272 -30.42 76.64 -65.37
N LEU A 273 -31.46 76.33 -64.60
CA LEU A 273 -32.70 77.11 -64.59
C LEU A 273 -32.45 78.55 -64.14
N ARG A 274 -31.71 78.73 -63.03
CA ARG A 274 -31.31 80.06 -62.54
C ARG A 274 -30.55 80.85 -63.60
N SER A 275 -29.52 80.24 -64.20
CA SER A 275 -28.72 80.87 -65.26
C SER A 275 -29.57 81.23 -66.48
N SER A 276 -30.50 80.36 -66.90
CA SER A 276 -31.42 80.66 -68.00
C SER A 276 -32.33 81.85 -67.70
N LEU A 277 -32.81 81.98 -66.45
CA LEU A 277 -33.64 83.11 -66.03
C LEU A 277 -32.83 84.43 -66.04
N GLU A 278 -31.60 84.40 -65.52
CA GLU A 278 -30.68 85.53 -65.56
C GLU A 278 -30.38 85.95 -67.01
N MET A 279 -30.07 84.99 -67.89
CA MET A 279 -29.83 85.24 -69.31
C MET A 279 -31.05 85.85 -70.01
N HIS A 280 -32.27 85.35 -69.74
CA HIS A 280 -33.48 85.93 -70.30
C HIS A 280 -33.70 87.37 -69.83
N THR A 281 -33.40 87.65 -68.55
CA THR A 281 -33.47 89.01 -67.97
C THR A 281 -32.49 89.95 -68.67
N ILE A 282 -31.24 89.52 -68.87
CA ILE A 282 -30.22 90.29 -69.60
C ILE A 282 -30.66 90.51 -71.05
N HIS A 283 -31.13 89.47 -71.73
CA HIS A 283 -31.56 89.56 -73.13
C HIS A 283 -32.71 90.57 -73.30
N LYS A 284 -33.71 90.51 -72.43
CA LYS A 284 -34.83 91.46 -72.42
C LYS A 284 -34.34 92.90 -72.23
N HIS A 285 -33.41 93.13 -71.29
CA HIS A 285 -32.82 94.44 -71.09
C HIS A 285 -32.07 94.93 -72.35
N CYS A 286 -31.31 94.05 -73.01
CA CYS A 286 -30.64 94.37 -74.26
C CYS A 286 -31.64 94.69 -75.39
N GLU A 287 -32.72 93.93 -75.55
CA GLU A 287 -33.76 94.21 -76.54
C GLU A 287 -34.42 95.58 -76.33
N GLU A 288 -34.77 95.93 -75.08
CA GLU A 288 -35.31 97.24 -74.73
C GLU A 288 -34.31 98.36 -75.06
N LYS A 289 -33.02 98.12 -74.84
CA LYS A 289 -31.95 99.06 -75.18
C LYS A 289 -31.76 99.20 -76.69
N ILE A 290 -31.85 98.11 -77.45
CA ILE A 290 -31.81 98.14 -78.92
C ILE A 290 -33.02 98.90 -79.47
N LYS A 291 -34.23 98.65 -78.94
CA LYS A 291 -35.44 99.37 -79.34
C LYS A 291 -35.32 100.87 -79.10
N SER A 292 -34.89 101.28 -77.91
CA SER A 292 -34.69 102.71 -77.59
C SER A 292 -33.61 103.37 -78.46
N LEU A 293 -32.52 102.66 -78.77
CA LEU A 293 -31.51 103.15 -79.73
C LEU A 293 -32.06 103.25 -81.15
N HIS A 294 -32.86 102.28 -81.60
CA HIS A 294 -33.48 102.32 -82.91
C HIS A 294 -34.46 103.50 -83.04
N GLU A 295 -35.30 103.73 -82.03
CA GLU A 295 -36.16 104.92 -81.96
C GLU A 295 -35.35 106.22 -82.01
N PHE A 296 -34.20 106.25 -81.33
CA PHE A 296 -33.30 107.40 -81.37
C PHE A 296 -32.70 107.62 -82.78
N VAL A 297 -32.28 106.55 -83.46
CA VAL A 297 -31.78 106.62 -84.85
C VAL A 297 -32.86 107.12 -85.81
N VAL A 298 -34.10 106.62 -85.71
CA VAL A 298 -35.22 107.08 -86.53
C VAL A 298 -35.47 108.58 -86.32
N LYS A 299 -35.47 109.06 -85.07
CA LYS A 299 -35.59 110.50 -84.76
C LYS A 299 -34.44 111.32 -85.36
N GLN A 300 -33.22 110.80 -85.35
CA GLN A 300 -32.09 111.46 -85.98
C GLN A 300 -32.24 111.51 -87.51
N ASP A 301 -32.67 110.43 -88.14
CA ASP A 301 -32.91 110.38 -89.59
C ASP A 301 -34.03 111.35 -90.01
N ASP A 302 -35.11 111.46 -89.24
CA ASP A 302 -36.17 112.45 -89.48
C ASP A 302 -35.62 113.88 -89.40
N THR A 303 -34.75 114.14 -88.42
CA THR A 303 -34.07 115.43 -88.26
C THR A 303 -33.16 115.71 -89.46
N ILE A 304 -32.37 114.73 -89.91
CA ILE A 304 -31.51 114.82 -91.09
C ILE A 304 -32.34 115.08 -92.35
N ASN A 305 -33.44 114.36 -92.54
CA ASN A 305 -34.32 114.54 -93.70
C ASN A 305 -34.96 115.92 -93.71
N THR A 306 -35.37 116.44 -92.55
CA THR A 306 -35.87 117.82 -92.40
C THR A 306 -34.78 118.84 -92.74
N MET A 307 -33.55 118.63 -92.26
CA MET A 307 -32.41 119.48 -92.61
C MET A 307 -32.09 119.42 -94.12
N LYS A 308 -32.08 118.23 -94.73
CA LYS A 308 -31.88 118.04 -96.18
C LYS A 308 -32.94 118.79 -96.98
N LYS A 309 -34.21 118.71 -96.58
CA LYS A 309 -35.31 119.45 -97.24
C LYS A 309 -35.10 120.96 -97.15
N ARG A 310 -34.72 121.48 -95.98
CA ARG A 310 -34.35 122.91 -95.83
C ARG A 310 -33.18 123.31 -96.71
N ILE A 311 -32.15 122.47 -96.82
CA ILE A 311 -30.99 122.74 -97.70
C ILE A 311 -31.44 122.83 -99.16
N ILE A 312 -32.31 121.92 -99.63
CA ILE A 312 -32.87 121.97 -100.99
C ILE A 312 -33.68 123.26 -101.19
N GLU A 313 -34.57 123.61 -100.26
CA GLU A 313 -35.35 124.84 -100.33
C GLU A 313 -34.48 126.11 -100.38
N TYR A 314 -33.39 126.16 -99.59
CA TYR A 314 -32.41 127.24 -99.65
C TYR A 314 -31.67 127.26 -100.98
N ARG A 315 -31.31 126.09 -101.52
CA ARG A 315 -30.64 125.97 -102.83
C ARG A 315 -31.52 126.48 -103.97
N ASP A 316 -32.80 126.09 -104.00
CA ASP A 316 -33.76 126.53 -105.02
C ASP A 316 -34.02 128.04 -104.93
N LYS A 317 -34.16 128.59 -103.71
CA LYS A 317 -34.25 130.05 -103.51
C LYS A 317 -33.01 130.77 -104.01
N ASN A 318 -31.82 130.20 -103.79
CA ASN A 318 -30.56 130.80 -104.24
C ASN A 318 -30.44 130.78 -105.77
N VAL A 319 -30.84 129.68 -106.44
CA VAL A 319 -30.90 129.60 -107.90
C VAL A 319 -31.85 130.66 -108.46
N MET A 320 -33.05 130.80 -107.88
CA MET A 320 -34.02 131.80 -108.32
C MET A 320 -33.53 133.25 -108.06
N LEU A 321 -32.76 133.47 -107.00
CA LEU A 321 -32.08 134.75 -106.76
C LEU A 321 -31.01 135.01 -107.82
N GLN A 322 -30.22 134.00 -108.16
CA GLN A 322 -29.16 134.05 -109.16
C GLN A 322 -29.74 134.37 -110.56
N GLU A 323 -30.88 133.78 -110.91
CA GLU A 323 -31.63 134.12 -112.14
C GLU A 323 -32.11 135.58 -112.16
N LYS A 324 -32.64 136.09 -111.05
CA LYS A 324 -33.03 137.51 -110.92
C LYS A 324 -31.84 138.46 -111.05
N VAL A 325 -30.71 138.14 -110.42
CA VAL A 325 -29.46 138.90 -110.56
C VAL A 325 -29.03 138.89 -112.03
N THR A 326 -29.05 137.74 -112.69
CA THR A 326 -28.69 137.62 -114.11
C THR A 326 -29.61 138.45 -115.02
N ALA A 327 -30.91 138.51 -114.73
CA ALA A 327 -31.85 139.34 -115.48
C ALA A 327 -31.58 140.85 -115.28
N ILE A 328 -31.31 141.28 -114.04
CA ILE A 328 -30.92 142.67 -113.74
C ILE A 328 -29.61 143.01 -114.45
N THR A 329 -28.62 142.12 -114.42
CA THR A 329 -27.33 142.33 -115.11
C THR A 329 -27.53 142.48 -116.61
N LYS A 330 -28.45 141.70 -117.24
CA LYS A 330 -28.79 141.86 -118.66
C LYS A 330 -29.46 143.19 -118.98
N GLU A 331 -30.36 143.69 -118.13
CA GLU A 331 -30.98 145.00 -118.31
C GLU A 331 -29.97 146.16 -118.09
N PHE A 332 -29.08 146.04 -117.10
CA PHE A 332 -27.95 146.96 -116.94
C PHE A 332 -27.02 146.93 -118.16
N GLN A 333 -26.77 145.75 -118.76
CA GLN A 333 -25.99 145.64 -119.98
C GLN A 333 -26.67 146.32 -121.17
N LYS A 334 -28.00 146.23 -121.31
CA LYS A 334 -28.76 146.97 -122.33
C LYS A 334 -28.67 148.48 -122.12
N PHE A 335 -28.73 148.95 -120.89
CA PHE A 335 -28.57 150.37 -120.56
C PHE A 335 -27.16 150.86 -120.90
N ILE A 336 -26.14 150.07 -120.56
CA ILE A 336 -24.74 150.35 -120.94
C ILE A 336 -24.62 150.40 -122.48
N ASN A 337 -25.07 149.37 -123.19
CA ASN A 337 -24.97 149.34 -124.65
C ASN A 337 -25.72 150.50 -125.32
N PHE A 338 -26.88 150.91 -124.79
CA PHE A 338 -27.63 152.08 -125.30
C PHE A 338 -26.94 153.41 -125.02
N ALA A 339 -26.34 153.60 -123.83
CA ALA A 339 -25.66 154.83 -123.47
C ALA A 339 -24.35 155.05 -124.25
N PHE A 340 -23.70 153.95 -124.71
CA PHE A 340 -22.39 154.00 -125.33
C PHE A 340 -22.38 153.96 -126.88
N ASP A 341 -23.53 153.76 -127.55
CA ASP A 341 -23.62 153.87 -129.02
C ASP A 341 -23.45 155.32 -129.56
N ALA A 342 -23.45 156.33 -128.69
CA ALA A 342 -23.31 157.74 -129.06
C ALA A 342 -21.85 158.28 -129.07
N MET A 343 -20.86 157.53 -128.57
CA MET A 343 -19.42 157.92 -128.52
C MET A 343 -18.52 156.67 -128.50
N PRO A 344 -17.86 156.26 -129.61
CA PRO A 344 -17.20 154.96 -129.73
C PRO A 344 -15.90 154.77 -128.93
N GLU A 345 -15.35 155.81 -128.32
CA GLU A 345 -14.01 155.76 -127.69
C GLU A 345 -14.02 155.37 -126.19
N HIS A 346 -15.17 155.01 -125.61
CA HIS A 346 -15.31 154.71 -124.18
C HIS A 346 -15.93 153.34 -123.84
N ALA A 347 -16.23 152.49 -124.83
CA ALA A 347 -16.87 151.18 -124.60
C ALA A 347 -15.93 150.09 -124.03
N ASP A 348 -14.61 150.30 -124.04
CA ASP A 348 -13.61 149.29 -123.63
C ASP A 348 -13.39 149.16 -122.10
N PHE A 349 -14.14 149.91 -121.27
CA PHE A 349 -13.95 149.92 -119.81
C PHE A 349 -15.11 149.34 -118.97
N LEU A 350 -16.07 148.63 -119.56
CA LEU A 350 -17.20 148.07 -118.81
C LEU A 350 -17.29 146.52 -118.89
N LEU A 351 -16.81 145.92 -117.78
CA LEU A 351 -17.09 144.58 -117.20
C LEU A 351 -17.22 143.37 -118.16
N PRO A 352 -16.21 142.48 -118.20
CA PRO A 352 -16.34 141.14 -118.78
C PRO A 352 -17.38 140.30 -118.03
N LEU A 353 -18.31 139.70 -118.79
CA LEU A 353 -19.36 138.77 -118.34
C LEU A 353 -18.86 137.52 -117.59
N ASP A 354 -17.54 137.29 -117.55
CA ASP A 354 -16.91 136.09 -116.99
C ASP A 354 -16.82 136.09 -115.44
N LEU A 355 -17.22 137.15 -114.74
CA LEU A 355 -17.24 137.19 -113.26
C LEU A 355 -18.53 136.63 -112.61
N PHE A 356 -19.58 136.33 -113.37
CA PHE A 356 -20.86 135.85 -112.82
C PHE A 356 -21.15 134.36 -113.09
N SER A 357 -20.22 133.63 -113.71
CA SER A 357 -20.30 132.18 -113.82
C SER A 357 -19.77 131.52 -112.54
N VAL A 358 -20.65 131.35 -111.55
CA VAL A 358 -20.40 130.45 -110.41
C VAL A 358 -20.70 129.02 -110.85
N ASP A 359 -19.78 128.45 -111.62
CA ASP A 359 -19.69 127.01 -111.86
C ASP A 359 -18.54 126.44 -111.01
N SER A 360 -18.72 126.45 -109.68
CA SER A 360 -17.79 125.78 -108.77
C SER A 360 -18.52 125.29 -107.51
N THR A 361 -18.77 123.97 -107.47
CA THR A 361 -18.69 123.02 -106.33
C THR A 361 -19.76 121.93 -106.46
N ASN A 362 -19.48 120.91 -107.28
CA ASN A 362 -20.23 119.63 -107.25
C ASN A 362 -19.29 118.41 -107.41
N LYS A 363 -17.96 118.57 -107.29
CA LYS A 363 -16.98 117.49 -107.53
C LYS A 363 -16.22 116.96 -106.30
N GLU A 364 -16.36 117.56 -105.10
CA GLU A 364 -15.62 117.10 -103.91
C GLU A 364 -16.44 116.25 -102.90
N ASP A 365 -17.77 116.33 -102.90
CA ASP A 365 -18.57 115.58 -101.91
C ASP A 365 -18.64 114.06 -102.15
N SER A 366 -18.45 113.59 -103.39
CA SER A 366 -18.53 112.14 -103.70
C SER A 366 -17.30 111.33 -103.27
N LYS A 367 -16.16 111.97 -102.97
CA LYS A 367 -14.91 111.29 -102.60
C LYS A 367 -14.78 111.03 -101.10
N GLN A 368 -15.49 111.80 -100.27
CA GLN A 368 -15.39 111.70 -98.81
C GLN A 368 -16.36 110.64 -98.23
N GLU A 369 -17.51 110.43 -98.87
CA GLU A 369 -18.52 109.44 -98.47
C GLU A 369 -18.03 107.98 -98.66
N LYS A 370 -17.30 107.69 -99.76
CA LYS A 370 -16.73 106.36 -100.01
C LYS A 370 -15.58 105.99 -99.05
N LYS A 371 -14.88 106.97 -98.48
CA LYS A 371 -13.76 106.74 -97.55
C LYS A 371 -14.23 106.43 -96.11
N MET A 372 -15.40 106.91 -95.70
CA MET A 372 -16.02 106.55 -94.41
C MET A 372 -16.66 105.17 -94.43
N ILE A 373 -17.40 104.81 -95.50
CA ILE A 373 -18.05 103.49 -95.64
C ILE A 373 -16.99 102.37 -95.67
N GLY A 374 -15.82 102.62 -96.26
CA GLY A 374 -14.69 101.68 -96.27
C GLY A 374 -14.00 101.48 -94.91
N LYS A 375 -14.09 102.43 -93.98
CA LYS A 375 -13.53 102.30 -92.62
C LYS A 375 -14.48 101.56 -91.66
N LEU A 376 -15.80 101.71 -91.84
CA LEU A 376 -16.80 101.02 -91.01
C LEU A 376 -16.91 99.51 -91.31
N ARG A 377 -16.59 99.06 -92.54
CA ARG A 377 -16.51 97.63 -92.89
C ARG A 377 -15.26 96.88 -92.40
N LYS A 378 -14.29 97.58 -91.80
CA LYS A 378 -13.08 96.95 -91.22
C LYS A 378 -13.15 96.80 -89.68
N ILE A 379 -14.23 97.27 -89.05
CA ILE A 379 -14.38 97.33 -87.58
C ILE A 379 -15.57 96.48 -87.08
N LEU A 380 -16.45 96.03 -87.98
CA LEU A 380 -17.36 94.89 -87.79
C LEU A 380 -16.71 93.64 -88.38
#